data_AF-A0A9E3B6J4-F1
#
_entry.id   AF-A0A9E3B6J4-F1
#
_cell.length_a   1.000
_cell.length_b   1.000
_cell.length_c   1.000
_cell.angle_alpha   90.00
_cell.angle_beta   90.00
_cell.angle_gamma   90.00
#
_symmetry.space_group_name_H-M   'P 1'
#
loop_
_entity.id
_entity.type
_entity.pdbx_description
1 polymer ?
#
loop_
_entity_poly.entity_id
_entity_poly.type
_entity_poly.pdbx_seq_one_letter_code
_entity_poly.pdbx_strand_id
1 'polypeptide(L)'
;METIGTFFLLLVIMGTLVDGRAPAGWGGFIVGLMVAGEIFAFGPITNVALNPARAFGPALLQVLLGGKYDLSHLIVYIAGPLLGGTLGVLTYDFLQRARTTGSVAIGGISESAVEQRRSLSDV
;
A
#
# COMPACT_ATOMS: atom_id res chain seq x y z
N MET A 1 2.86 15.56 -2.17
CA MET A 1 2.39 14.59 -3.19
C MET A 1 3.08 13.25 -3.03
N GLU A 2 4.41 13.18 -2.94
CA GLU A 2 5.15 11.92 -2.73
C GLU A 2 4.61 11.04 -1.60
N THR A 3 4.31 11.61 -0.42
CA THR A 3 3.69 10.87 0.69
C THR A 3 2.33 10.28 0.32
N ILE A 4 1.50 11.02 -0.41
CA ILE A 4 0.14 10.59 -0.78
C ILE A 4 0.21 9.50 -1.85
N GLY A 5 1.06 9.69 -2.87
CA GLY A 5 1.28 8.67 -3.90
C GLY A 5 1.83 7.38 -3.28
N THR A 6 2.95 7.47 -2.55
CA THR A 6 3.53 6.26 -1.95
C THR A 6 2.59 5.59 -0.94
N PHE A 7 1.73 6.35 -0.25
CA PHE A 7 0.65 5.78 0.56
C PHE A 7 -0.29 4.90 -0.26
N PHE A 8 -0.83 5.40 -1.37
CA PHE A 8 -1.75 4.62 -2.21
C PHE A 8 -1.04 3.48 -2.91
N LEU A 9 0.18 3.69 -3.41
CA LEU A 9 1.00 2.65 -4.01
C LEU A 9 1.21 1.47 -3.05
N LEU A 10 1.62 1.74 -1.80
CA LEU A 10 1.86 0.67 -0.83
C LEU A 10 0.55 0.04 -0.34
N LEU A 11 -0.53 0.80 -0.22
CA LEU A 11 -1.86 0.25 0.07
C LEU A 11 -2.30 -0.75 -1.01
N VAL A 12 -2.09 -0.41 -2.29
CA VAL A 12 -2.41 -1.29 -3.43
C VAL A 12 -1.48 -2.51 -3.46
N ILE A 13 -0.17 -2.33 -3.25
CA ILE A 13 0.78 -3.45 -3.16
C ILE A 13 0.35 -4.43 -2.06
N MET A 14 0.02 -3.92 -0.88
CA MET A 14 -0.44 -4.76 0.23
C MET A 14 -1.72 -5.53 -0.13
N GLY A 15 -2.67 -4.87 -0.79
CA GLY A 15 -3.94 -5.46 -1.20
C GLY A 15 -3.88 -6.44 -2.36
N THR A 16 -2.82 -6.40 -3.19
CA THR A 16 -2.79 -7.15 -4.46
C THR A 16 -1.63 -8.12 -4.59
N LEU A 17 -0.50 -7.85 -3.95
CA LEU A 17 0.72 -8.67 -4.02
C LEU A 17 1.08 -9.34 -2.70
N VAL A 18 0.74 -8.73 -1.56
CA VAL A 18 1.08 -9.26 -0.23
C VAL A 18 -0.05 -10.09 0.36
N ASP A 19 -1.30 -9.64 0.18
CA ASP A 19 -2.46 -10.38 0.68
C ASP A 19 -2.70 -11.66 -0.12
N GLY A 20 -2.54 -12.82 0.52
CA GLY A 20 -2.75 -14.13 -0.10
C GLY A 20 -4.18 -14.40 -0.55
N ARG A 21 -5.15 -13.54 -0.20
CA ARG A 21 -6.54 -13.62 -0.67
C ARG A 21 -6.74 -12.88 -2.00
N ALA A 22 -5.77 -12.10 -2.43
CA ALA A 22 -5.84 -11.40 -3.71
C ALA A 22 -5.79 -12.39 -4.88
N PRO A 23 -6.55 -12.16 -5.97
CA PRO A 23 -6.46 -13.00 -7.16
C PRO A 23 -5.04 -13.02 -7.73
N ALA A 24 -4.48 -14.23 -7.86
CA ALA A 24 -3.13 -14.41 -8.38
C ALA A 24 -2.99 -13.93 -9.84
N GLY A 25 -1.79 -13.46 -10.20
CA GLY A 25 -1.44 -13.07 -11.57
C GLY A 25 -1.76 -11.63 -11.95
N TRP A 26 -2.59 -10.91 -11.19
CA TRP A 26 -2.99 -9.53 -11.52
C TRP A 26 -2.20 -8.44 -10.80
N GLY A 27 -1.52 -8.76 -9.70
CA GLY A 27 -0.91 -7.75 -8.83
C GLY A 27 0.09 -6.83 -9.55
N GLY A 28 0.96 -7.37 -10.40
CA GLY A 28 1.91 -6.55 -11.18
C GLY A 28 1.21 -5.56 -12.12
N PHE A 29 0.15 -5.99 -12.80
CA PHE A 29 -0.64 -5.12 -13.68
C PHE A 29 -1.36 -4.01 -12.91
N ILE A 30 -1.99 -4.35 -11.78
CA ILE A 30 -2.71 -3.38 -10.95
C ILE A 30 -1.75 -2.34 -10.36
N VAL A 31 -0.59 -2.77 -9.86
CA VAL A 31 0.45 -1.85 -9.37
C VAL A 31 0.96 -0.94 -10.49
N GLY A 32 1.15 -1.48 -11.71
CA GLY A 32 1.52 -0.68 -12.87
C GLY A 32 0.48 0.38 -13.21
N LEU A 33 -0.82 0.04 -13.18
CA LEU A 33 -1.90 1.00 -13.38
C LEU A 33 -1.96 2.06 -12.29
N MET A 34 -1.70 1.69 -11.03
CA MET A 34 -1.63 2.64 -9.91
C MET A 34 -0.55 3.68 -10.17
N VAL A 35 0.67 3.24 -10.51
CA VAL A 35 1.78 4.15 -10.83
C VAL A 35 1.48 5.02 -12.06
N ALA A 36 0.87 4.45 -13.10
CA ALA A 36 0.47 5.22 -14.28
C ALA A 36 -0.55 6.32 -13.92
N GLY A 37 -1.54 6.00 -13.10
CA GLY A 37 -2.52 6.96 -12.60
C GLY A 37 -1.86 8.09 -11.79
N GLU A 38 -0.89 7.76 -10.93
CA GLU A 38 -0.13 8.74 -10.15
C GLU A 38 0.70 9.66 -11.05
N ILE A 39 1.33 9.12 -12.09
CA ILE A 39 2.06 9.93 -13.07
C ILE A 39 1.13 10.92 -13.75
N PHE A 40 -0.08 10.51 -14.16
CA PHE A 40 -1.03 11.42 -14.78
C PHE A 40 -1.57 12.47 -13.80
N ALA A 41 -1.82 12.09 -12.55
CA ALA A 41 -2.38 13.00 -11.55
C ALA A 41 -1.34 13.98 -10.98
N PHE A 42 -0.13 13.50 -10.72
CA PHE A 42 0.86 14.20 -9.89
C PHE A 42 2.21 14.43 -10.59
N GLY A 43 2.42 13.84 -11.77
CA GLY A 43 3.64 13.97 -12.58
C GLY A 43 4.13 15.42 -12.73
N PRO A 44 3.27 16.37 -13.17
CA PRO A 44 3.66 17.77 -13.35
C PRO A 44 4.05 18.51 -12.07
N ILE A 45 3.77 17.94 -10.89
CA ILE A 45 3.99 18.60 -9.59
C ILE A 45 5.32 18.16 -8.97
N THR A 46 5.56 16.84 -8.87
CA THR A 46 6.74 16.29 -8.17
C THR A 46 7.54 15.27 -8.98
N ASN A 47 7.19 15.04 -10.25
CA ASN A 47 7.76 13.98 -11.09
C ASN A 47 7.54 12.54 -10.57
N VAL A 48 6.74 12.38 -9.52
CA VAL A 48 6.25 11.10 -8.98
C VAL A 48 7.41 10.14 -8.73
N ALA A 49 8.29 10.52 -7.81
CA ALA A 49 9.46 9.70 -7.49
C ALA A 49 9.04 8.36 -6.90
N LEU A 50 8.19 8.40 -5.86
CA LEU A 50 7.58 7.31 -5.08
C LEU A 50 8.54 6.30 -4.47
N ASN A 51 9.81 6.34 -4.88
CA ASN A 51 10.86 5.39 -4.59
C ASN A 51 12.19 6.16 -4.53
N PRO A 52 12.84 6.20 -3.36
CA PRO A 52 14.11 6.90 -3.17
C PRO A 52 15.21 6.43 -4.13
N ALA A 53 15.30 5.13 -4.43
CA ALA A 53 16.30 4.58 -5.35
C ALA A 53 16.04 5.00 -6.81
N ARG A 54 14.76 5.08 -7.21
CA ARG A 54 14.35 5.57 -8.54
C ARG A 54 14.70 7.04 -8.74
N ALA A 55 14.64 7.85 -7.68
CA ALA A 55 15.06 9.25 -7.72
C ALA A 55 16.58 9.42 -7.65
N PHE A 56 17.25 8.67 -6.76
CA PHE A 56 18.68 8.81 -6.50
C PHE A 56 19.57 8.36 -7.65
N GLY A 57 19.26 7.23 -8.30
CA GLY A 57 20.10 6.68 -9.37
C GLY A 57 20.34 7.66 -10.54
N PRO A 58 19.28 8.20 -11.17
CA PRO A 58 19.42 9.20 -12.23
C PRO A 58 20.08 10.51 -11.76
N ALA A 59 19.79 10.95 -10.53
CA ALA A 59 20.40 12.15 -9.95
C ALA A 59 21.92 11.98 -9.80
N LEU A 60 22.37 10.85 -9.27
CA LEU A 60 23.78 10.52 -9.11
C LEU A 60 24.47 10.45 -10.47
N LEU A 61 23.89 9.76 -11.44
CA LEU A 61 24.46 9.65 -12.78
C LEU A 61 24.61 11.04 -13.44
N GLN A 62 23.61 11.91 -13.30
CA GLN A 62 23.68 13.25 -13.86
C GLN A 62 24.82 14.08 -13.25
N VAL A 63 25.02 14.00 -11.93
CA VAL A 63 26.15 14.66 -11.25
C VAL A 63 27.49 14.10 -11.72
N LEU A 64 27.62 12.76 -11.83
CA LEU A 64 28.85 12.10 -12.27
C LEU A 64 29.24 12.43 -13.71
N LEU A 65 28.25 12.65 -14.59
CA LEU A 65 28.47 13.04 -15.99
C LEU A 65 28.72 14.56 -16.16
N GLY A 66 28.89 15.31 -15.07
CA GLY A 66 29.14 16.76 -15.09
C GLY A 66 27.88 17.59 -15.36
N GLY A 67 26.70 16.99 -15.29
CA GLY A 67 25.42 17.69 -15.37
C GLY A 67 25.10 18.45 -14.06
N LYS A 68 24.18 19.41 -14.15
CA LYS A 68 23.65 20.12 -12.98
C LYS A 68 22.38 19.42 -12.51
N TYR A 69 22.38 18.98 -11.25
CA TYR A 69 21.19 18.48 -10.56
C TYR A 69 21.03 19.20 -9.24
N ASP A 70 19.80 19.63 -8.93
CA ASP A 70 19.49 20.22 -7.64
C ASP A 70 19.23 19.11 -6.61
N LEU A 71 20.26 18.84 -5.80
CA LEU A 71 20.23 17.82 -4.76
C LEU A 71 19.24 18.15 -3.64
N SER A 72 18.73 19.38 -3.53
CA SER A 72 17.75 19.73 -2.50
C SER A 72 16.44 18.94 -2.64
N HIS A 73 16.07 18.52 -3.85
CA HIS A 73 14.85 17.73 -4.08
C HIS A 73 14.92 16.30 -3.51
N LEU A 74 16.12 15.74 -3.31
CA LEU A 74 16.29 14.38 -2.80
C LEU A 74 15.63 14.19 -1.43
N ILE A 75 15.62 15.22 -0.58
CA ILE A 75 15.01 15.09 0.75
C ILE A 75 13.52 14.78 0.66
N VAL A 76 12.81 15.37 -0.31
CA VAL A 76 11.38 15.13 -0.53
C VAL A 76 11.14 13.73 -1.10
N TYR A 77 12.02 13.27 -2.00
CA TYR A 77 11.96 11.94 -2.60
C TYR A 77 12.43 10.81 -1.67
N ILE A 78 13.02 11.15 -0.52
CA ILE A 78 13.35 10.20 0.54
C ILE A 78 12.27 10.24 1.63
N ALA A 79 12.07 11.39 2.26
CA ALA A 79 11.16 11.52 3.39
C ALA A 79 9.71 11.26 3.00
N GLY A 80 9.28 11.74 1.83
CA GLY A 80 7.92 11.57 1.33
C GLY A 80 7.54 10.10 1.17
N PRO A 81 8.29 9.31 0.38
CA PRO A 81 8.02 7.89 0.20
C PRO A 81 8.13 7.06 1.48
N LEU A 82 9.08 7.36 2.37
CA LEU A 82 9.19 6.64 3.63
C LEU A 82 7.94 6.84 4.50
N LEU A 83 7.52 8.11 4.70
CA LEU A 83 6.30 8.42 5.44
C LEU A 83 5.06 7.79 4.79
N GLY A 84 4.91 7.97 3.47
CA GLY A 84 3.76 7.45 2.73
C GLY A 84 3.66 5.94 2.79
N GLY A 85 4.77 5.25 2.54
CA GLY A 85 4.82 3.80 2.55
C GLY A 85 4.53 3.21 3.93
N THR A 86 5.11 3.78 4.99
CA THR A 86 4.79 3.37 6.37
C THR A 86 3.30 3.54 6.67
N LEU A 87 2.71 4.70 6.35
CA LEU A 87 1.28 4.94 6.57
C LEU A 87 0.40 3.99 5.76
N GLY A 88 0.77 3.70 4.50
CA GLY A 88 0.01 2.81 3.63
C GLY A 88 -0.05 1.38 4.16
N VAL A 89 1.10 0.84 4.57
CA VAL A 89 1.19 -0.50 5.17
C VAL A 89 0.42 -0.57 6.50
N LEU A 90 0.63 0.39 7.40
CA LEU A 90 -0.06 0.41 8.70
C LEU A 90 -1.58 0.52 8.54
N THR A 91 -2.04 1.31 7.57
CA THR A 91 -3.47 1.45 7.28
C THR A 91 -4.05 0.13 6.76
N TYR A 92 -3.34 -0.56 5.86
CA TYR A 92 -3.78 -1.87 5.38
C TYR A 92 -3.89 -2.89 6.52
N ASP A 93 -2.86 -2.99 7.36
CA ASP A 93 -2.83 -3.90 8.50
C ASP A 93 -3.93 -3.59 9.52
N PHE A 94 -4.21 -2.31 9.77
CA PHE A 94 -5.31 -1.91 10.64
C PHE A 94 -6.67 -2.37 10.09
N LEU A 95 -6.92 -2.14 8.81
CA LEU A 95 -8.16 -2.57 8.14
C LEU A 95 -8.31 -4.10 8.13
N GLN A 96 -7.21 -4.82 7.92
CA GLN A 96 -7.15 -6.28 7.99
C GLN A 96 -7.55 -6.80 9.38
N ARG A 97 -6.93 -6.28 10.43
CA ARG A 97 -7.18 -6.69 11.82
C ARG A 97 -8.63 -6.45 12.20
N ALA A 98 -9.19 -5.29 11.85
CA ALA A 98 -10.59 -4.98 12.11
C ALA A 98 -11.55 -6.00 11.47
N ARG A 99 -11.26 -6.45 10.24
CA ARG A 99 -12.06 -7.45 9.53
C ARG A 99 -11.97 -8.83 10.20
N THR A 100 -10.77 -9.26 10.59
CA THR A 100 -10.57 -10.55 11.26
C THR A 100 -11.26 -10.60 12.62
N THR A 101 -11.13 -9.55 13.43
CA THR A 101 -11.80 -9.47 14.75
C THR A 101 -13.33 -9.53 14.61
N GLY A 102 -13.92 -8.81 13.65
CA GLY A 102 -15.36 -8.87 13.39
C GLY A 102 -15.82 -10.27 12.92
N SER A 103 -15.03 -10.90 12.05
CA SER A 103 -15.31 -12.25 11.54
C SER A 103 -15.33 -13.29 12.67
N VAL A 104 -14.35 -13.24 13.59
CA VAL A 104 -14.27 -14.15 14.74
C VAL A 104 -15.44 -13.93 15.70
N ALA A 105 -15.79 -12.66 15.98
CA ALA A 105 -16.90 -12.34 16.87
C ALA A 105 -18.25 -12.84 16.33
N ILE A 106 -18.53 -12.63 15.04
CA ILE A 106 -19.77 -13.11 14.41
C ILE A 106 -19.80 -14.65 14.35
N GLY A 107 -18.67 -15.29 14.04
CA GLY A 107 -18.55 -16.75 14.03
C GLY A 107 -18.91 -17.37 15.38
N GLY A 108 -18.36 -16.85 16.48
CA GLY A 108 -18.65 -17.35 17.83
C GLY A 108 -20.12 -17.16 18.25
N ILE A 109 -20.77 -16.07 17.83
CA ILE A 109 -22.21 -15.85 18.09
C ILE A 109 -23.04 -16.88 17.32
N SER A 110 -22.68 -17.19 16.07
CA SER A 110 -23.37 -18.20 15.27
C SER A 110 -23.24 -19.60 15.88
N GLU A 111 -22.04 -20.00 16.30
CA GLU A 111 -21.80 -21.33 16.88
C GLU A 111 -22.56 -21.52 18.19
N SER A 112 -22.52 -20.54 19.09
CA SER A 112 -23.27 -20.59 20.35
C SER A 112 -24.79 -20.66 20.13
N ALA A 113 -25.33 -19.95 19.14
CA ALA A 113 -26.74 -20.03 18.77
C ALA A 113 -27.14 -21.41 18.20
N VAL A 114 -26.25 -22.05 17.43
CA VAL A 114 -26.45 -23.40 16.89
C VAL A 114 -26.43 -24.46 18.01
N GLU A 115 -25.46 -24.37 18.92
CA GLU A 115 -25.33 -25.27 20.07
C GLU A 115 -26.56 -25.21 20.98
N GLN A 116 -27.05 -24.00 21.27
CA GLN A 116 -28.25 -23.79 22.07
C GLN A 116 -29.50 -24.35 21.39
N ARG A 117 -29.64 -24.20 20.07
CA ARG A 117 -30.76 -24.81 19.32
C ARG A 117 -30.71 -26.34 19.37
N ARG A 118 -29.52 -26.94 19.29
CA ARG A 118 -29.34 -28.39 19.34
C ARG A 118 -29.65 -28.95 20.73
N SER A 119 -29.24 -28.27 21.80
CA SER A 119 -29.59 -28.63 23.17
C SER A 119 -31.10 -28.62 23.44
N LEU A 120 -31.87 -27.76 22.75
CA LEU A 120 -33.32 -27.68 22.92
C LEU A 120 -34.10 -28.71 22.10
N SER A 121 -33.48 -29.30 21.07
CA SER A 121 -34.11 -30.36 20.26
C SER A 121 -33.95 -31.76 20.85
N ASP A 122 -33.07 -31.92 21.83
CA ASP A 122 -32.74 -33.20 22.46
C ASP A 122 -33.58 -33.47 23.74
N VAL A 123 -34.60 -32.65 24.03
CA VAL A 123 -35.54 -32.75 25.17
C VAL A 123 -36.95 -33.02 24.66
#